data_AF-A0A7S1MS18-F1
#
_entry.id   AF-A0A7S1MS18-F1
#
_cell.length_a   1.000
_cell.length_b   1.000
_cell.length_c   1.000
_cell.angle_alpha   90.00
_cell.angle_beta   90.00
_cell.angle_gamma   90.00
#
_symmetry.space_group_name_H-M   'P 1'
#
loop_
_entity.id
_entity.type
_entity.pdbx_description
1 polymer ?
#
loop_
_entity_poly.entity_id
_entity_poly.type
_entity_poly.pdbx_seq_one_letter_code
_entity_poly.pdbx_strand_id
1 'polypeptide(L)'
;QLLIAQGYDHNFAMREAPSSNSCGGTRTLGVVCKEDGRWVRSRPADATATDAASGRILEVYTEEPAIHFYSGNYLGSEPPGKGGVAIERRAGLCFETQHFTDSPNQPGFPSVKLEPGQTWKTETVFWLPNPANGQTA
;
A
#
# COMPACT_ATOMS: atom_id res chain seq x y z
N GLN A 1 -2.08 1.04 -20.07
CA GLN A 1 -3.04 0.69 -19.00
C GLN A 1 -4.48 1.01 -19.38
N LEU A 2 -4.87 2.27 -19.65
CA LEU A 2 -6.28 2.66 -19.94
C LEU A 2 -7.01 1.79 -20.99
N LEU A 3 -6.36 1.48 -22.12
CA LEU A 3 -6.92 0.62 -23.18
C LEU A 3 -7.17 -0.85 -22.77
N ILE A 4 -6.56 -1.30 -21.68
CA ILE A 4 -6.68 -2.68 -21.18
C ILE A 4 -7.72 -2.74 -20.06
N ALA A 5 -7.80 -1.72 -19.20
CA ALA A 5 -8.58 -1.75 -17.96
C ALA A 5 -10.11 -1.64 -18.14
N GLN A 6 -10.61 -1.22 -19.31
CA GLN A 6 -12.04 -0.97 -19.59
C GLN A 6 -12.77 -0.04 -18.60
N GLY A 7 -12.02 0.84 -17.94
CA GLY A 7 -12.53 1.78 -16.94
C GLY A 7 -11.40 2.34 -16.10
N TYR A 8 -11.73 3.22 -15.16
CA TYR A 8 -10.81 3.65 -14.12
C TYR A 8 -10.76 2.58 -13.01
N ASP A 9 -9.59 1.97 -12.76
CA ASP A 9 -9.30 1.22 -11.53
C ASP A 9 -8.63 2.23 -10.57
N HIS A 10 -9.47 3.04 -9.91
CA HIS A 10 -9.18 4.43 -9.54
C HIS A 10 -7.97 4.64 -8.58
N ASN A 11 -7.25 5.74 -8.81
CA ASN A 11 -6.29 6.30 -7.85
C ASN A 11 -7.03 7.05 -6.72
N PHE A 12 -6.63 6.83 -5.46
CA PHE A 12 -6.99 7.69 -4.32
C PHE A 12 -5.81 8.58 -3.96
N ALA A 13 -6.03 9.87 -3.64
CA ALA A 13 -4.96 10.82 -3.35
C ALA A 13 -4.87 11.20 -1.86
N MET A 14 -3.68 11.13 -1.25
CA MET A 14 -3.46 11.44 0.18
C MET A 14 -2.12 12.11 0.53
N ARG A 15 -2.06 12.60 1.78
CA ARG A 15 -1.06 13.49 2.42
C ARG A 15 -1.23 13.35 3.96
N GLU A 16 -0.24 13.39 4.85
CA GLU A 16 1.22 13.68 4.75
C GLU A 16 2.07 12.72 5.62
N ALA A 17 3.39 12.90 5.58
CA ALA A 17 4.37 12.06 6.27
C ALA A 17 4.68 12.50 7.73
N PRO A 18 4.62 11.59 8.72
CA PRO A 18 5.19 11.77 10.05
C PRO A 18 6.64 11.21 10.17
N SER A 19 7.34 11.62 11.24
CA SER A 19 8.76 11.33 11.50
C SER A 19 9.03 10.16 12.49
N SER A 20 10.31 9.86 12.70
CA SER A 20 10.83 8.57 13.19
C SER A 20 10.87 8.35 14.72
N ASN A 21 10.95 7.08 15.16
CA ASN A 21 11.09 6.65 16.57
C ASN A 21 11.82 5.30 16.74
N SER A 22 12.11 4.91 17.99
CA SER A 22 13.30 4.16 18.43
C SER A 22 13.19 2.64 18.70
N CYS A 23 12.12 1.95 18.29
CA CYS A 23 12.11 0.48 18.34
C CYS A 23 12.76 -0.11 17.07
N GLY A 24 13.44 -1.24 17.21
CA GLY A 24 14.20 -1.86 16.11
C GLY A 24 13.35 -2.13 14.85
N GLY A 25 13.85 -1.69 13.70
CA GLY A 25 13.19 -1.77 12.39
C GLY A 25 12.76 -0.42 11.83
N THR A 26 12.45 -0.35 10.55
CA THR A 26 11.96 0.86 9.87
C THR A 26 10.44 0.92 9.94
N ARG A 27 9.89 1.60 10.96
CA ARG A 27 8.46 1.92 11.07
C ARG A 27 8.30 3.32 11.64
N THR A 28 8.18 4.28 10.73
CA THR A 28 8.18 5.71 11.04
C THR A 28 6.97 6.43 10.44
N LEU A 29 6.45 5.89 9.35
CA LEU A 29 5.28 6.40 8.64
C LEU A 29 3.98 5.81 9.22
N GLY A 30 3.28 6.62 10.02
CA GLY A 30 1.93 6.34 10.52
C GLY A 30 1.77 5.25 11.58
N VAL A 31 2.84 4.51 11.89
CA VAL A 31 2.94 3.56 13.01
C VAL A 31 4.13 3.96 13.87
N VAL A 32 3.92 4.06 15.20
CA VAL A 32 4.97 4.42 16.17
C VAL A 32 5.06 3.39 17.28
N CYS A 33 6.26 3.17 17.79
CA CYS A 33 6.47 2.36 18.98
C CYS A 33 6.28 3.22 20.23
N LYS A 34 5.65 2.65 21.25
CA LYS A 34 5.52 3.23 22.58
C LYS A 34 6.59 2.66 23.52
N GLU A 35 6.82 3.33 24.65
CA GLU A 35 7.81 2.95 25.67
C GLU A 35 7.54 1.55 26.27
N ASP A 36 6.28 1.09 26.23
CA ASP A 36 5.84 -0.26 26.60
C ASP A 36 6.22 -1.34 25.55
N GLY A 37 6.96 -0.98 24.50
CA GLY A 37 7.36 -1.86 23.39
C GLY A 37 6.26 -2.13 22.36
N ARG A 38 5.09 -1.50 22.48
CA ARG A 38 3.93 -1.74 21.61
C ARG A 38 3.91 -0.80 20.41
N TRP A 39 3.72 -1.36 19.23
CA TRP A 39 3.42 -0.59 18.02
C TRP A 39 1.95 -0.13 18.02
N VAL A 40 1.72 1.15 17.75
CA VAL A 40 0.40 1.76 17.65
C VAL A 40 0.29 2.69 16.45
N ARG A 41 -0.93 2.92 15.97
CA ARG A 41 -1.23 3.94 14.95
C ARG A 41 -0.89 5.33 15.49
N SER A 42 -0.17 6.15 14.72
CA SER A 42 0.00 7.58 14.97
C SER A 42 -0.92 8.46 14.12
N ARG A 43 -1.40 7.94 12.98
CA ARG A 43 -2.46 8.52 12.14
C ARG A 43 -3.36 7.42 11.55
N PRO A 44 -4.51 7.76 10.93
CA PRO A 44 -5.25 6.81 10.08
C PRO A 44 -4.37 6.27 8.94
N ALA A 45 -4.65 5.04 8.52
CA ALA A 45 -4.01 4.42 7.36
C ALA A 45 -4.53 5.01 6.04
N ASP A 46 -3.69 5.01 5.00
CA ASP A 46 -4.05 5.48 3.65
C ASP A 46 -4.81 4.41 2.87
N ALA A 47 -4.63 3.13 3.22
CA ALA A 47 -5.55 2.08 2.83
C ALA A 47 -5.70 1.03 3.94
N THR A 48 -6.83 0.35 3.95
CA THR A 48 -7.07 -0.80 4.83
C THR A 48 -7.78 -1.89 4.04
N ALA A 49 -7.24 -3.11 4.08
CA ALA A 49 -7.94 -4.32 3.69
C ALA A 49 -8.17 -5.20 4.93
N THR A 50 -9.35 -5.81 5.01
CA THR A 50 -9.73 -6.71 6.09
C THR A 50 -10.32 -7.98 5.49
N ASP A 51 -9.77 -9.13 5.86
CA ASP A 51 -10.41 -10.42 5.62
C ASP A 51 -11.20 -10.81 6.87
N ALA A 52 -12.53 -10.78 6.77
CA ALA A 52 -13.42 -11.16 7.86
C ALA A 52 -13.33 -12.65 8.23
N ALA A 53 -12.89 -13.53 7.32
CA ALA A 53 -12.82 -14.97 7.57
C ALA A 53 -11.62 -15.36 8.45
N SER A 54 -10.44 -14.77 8.20
CA SER A 54 -9.25 -14.98 9.03
C SER A 54 -9.00 -13.91 10.10
N GLY A 55 -9.79 -12.83 10.12
CA GLY A 55 -9.58 -11.68 11.01
C GLY A 55 -8.31 -10.88 10.71
N ARG A 56 -7.62 -11.17 9.59
CA ARG A 56 -6.40 -10.47 9.18
C ARG A 56 -6.75 -9.09 8.66
N ILE A 57 -5.97 -8.10 9.10
CA ILE A 57 -6.05 -6.70 8.66
C ILE A 57 -4.69 -6.34 8.05
N LEU A 58 -4.71 -5.66 6.91
CA LEU A 58 -3.56 -5.00 6.31
C LEU A 58 -3.84 -3.50 6.26
N GLU A 59 -2.97 -2.72 6.88
CA GLU A 59 -2.96 -1.26 6.80
C GLU A 59 -1.75 -0.80 5.98
N VAL A 60 -1.99 0.16 5.09
CA VAL A 60 -0.96 0.76 4.23
C VAL A 60 -0.82 2.23 4.61
N TYR A 61 0.42 2.66 4.78
CA TYR A 61 0.81 4.05 4.97
C TYR A 61 1.84 4.41 3.89
N THR A 62 1.75 5.58 3.26
CA THR A 62 2.70 5.98 2.20
C THR A 62 3.05 7.48 2.20
N GLU A 63 4.24 7.81 1.71
CA GLU A 63 4.68 9.17 1.34
C GLU A 63 4.22 9.53 -0.09
N GLU A 64 3.81 8.55 -0.90
CA GLU A 64 3.31 8.76 -2.26
C GLU A 64 1.96 9.51 -2.26
N PRO A 65 1.72 10.40 -3.24
CA PRO A 65 0.51 11.20 -3.26
C PRO A 65 -0.72 10.38 -3.68
N ALA A 66 -0.57 9.14 -4.18
CA ALA A 66 -1.68 8.26 -4.48
C ALA A 66 -1.44 6.77 -4.21
N ILE A 67 -2.54 6.02 -4.14
CA ILE A 67 -2.57 4.55 -4.20
C ILE A 67 -3.46 4.13 -5.37
N HIS A 68 -2.90 3.32 -6.27
CA HIS A 68 -3.65 2.60 -7.29
C HIS A 68 -4.10 1.26 -6.70
N PHE A 69 -5.41 1.00 -6.75
CA PHE A 69 -6.00 -0.24 -6.25
C PHE A 69 -6.37 -1.14 -7.42
N TYR A 70 -5.61 -2.23 -7.60
CA TYR A 70 -5.94 -3.26 -8.58
C TYR A 70 -6.59 -4.45 -7.87
N SER A 71 -7.80 -4.80 -8.27
CA SER A 71 -8.61 -5.86 -7.64
C SER A 71 -8.45 -7.25 -8.29
N GLY A 72 -7.33 -7.50 -8.99
CA GLY A 72 -7.04 -8.83 -9.56
C GLY A 72 -7.91 -9.20 -10.78
N ASN A 73 -8.48 -8.21 -11.47
CA ASN A 73 -9.51 -8.41 -12.52
C ASN A 73 -9.05 -9.22 -13.75
N TYR A 74 -7.75 -9.25 -14.03
CA TYR A 74 -7.10 -9.97 -15.14
C TYR A 74 -6.19 -11.12 -14.67
N LEU A 75 -6.27 -11.51 -13.40
CA LEU A 75 -5.68 -12.77 -12.94
C LEU A 75 -6.41 -13.95 -13.59
N GLY A 76 -5.66 -15.01 -13.87
CA GLY A 76 -6.16 -16.24 -14.49
C GLY A 76 -5.40 -17.44 -13.94
N SER A 77 -6.05 -18.61 -14.00
CA SER A 77 -5.64 -19.85 -13.34
C SER A 77 -4.25 -20.37 -13.74
N GLU A 78 -3.72 -19.91 -14.87
CA GLU A 78 -2.49 -20.40 -15.50
C GLU A 78 -1.44 -19.29 -15.71
N PRO A 79 -0.16 -19.52 -15.37
CA PRO A 79 0.36 -20.70 -14.68
C PRO A 79 -0.12 -20.75 -13.21
N PRO A 80 -0.23 -21.95 -12.60
CA PRO A 80 -0.61 -22.08 -11.20
C PRO A 80 0.43 -21.43 -10.27
N GLY A 81 -0.06 -20.88 -9.16
CA GLY A 81 0.74 -20.20 -8.16
C GLY A 81 1.47 -21.13 -7.18
N LYS A 82 1.90 -20.55 -6.05
CA LYS A 82 2.61 -21.28 -4.99
C LYS A 82 1.79 -22.49 -4.51
N GLY A 83 2.45 -23.65 -4.42
CA GLY A 83 1.81 -24.90 -4.01
C GLY A 83 0.87 -25.51 -5.07
N GLY A 84 0.91 -25.05 -6.33
CA GLY A 84 0.02 -25.52 -7.39
C GLY A 84 -1.39 -24.92 -7.33
N VAL A 85 -1.61 -23.90 -6.49
CA VAL A 85 -2.92 -23.25 -6.34
C VAL A 85 -3.14 -22.26 -7.48
N ALA A 86 -4.21 -22.45 -8.26
CA ALA A 86 -4.62 -21.54 -9.32
C ALA A 86 -4.88 -20.11 -8.80
N ILE A 87 -4.38 -19.09 -9.52
CA ILE A 87 -4.59 -17.68 -9.17
C ILE A 87 -5.77 -17.15 -9.97
N GLU A 88 -6.97 -17.51 -9.51
CA GLU A 88 -8.23 -17.12 -10.15
C GLU A 88 -8.42 -15.60 -10.28
N ARG A 89 -9.35 -15.20 -11.17
CA ARG A 89 -9.78 -13.80 -11.28
C ARG A 89 -10.26 -13.28 -9.92
N ARG A 90 -9.63 -12.19 -9.45
CA ARG A 90 -9.84 -11.56 -8.11
C ARG A 90 -9.33 -12.40 -6.92
N ALA A 91 -8.46 -13.38 -7.13
CA ALA A 91 -7.80 -14.12 -6.05
C ALA A 91 -6.75 -13.32 -5.26
N GLY A 92 -6.49 -12.07 -5.66
CA GLY A 92 -5.57 -11.16 -4.98
C GLY A 92 -5.90 -9.70 -5.28
N LEU A 93 -5.28 -8.79 -4.51
CA LEU A 93 -5.37 -7.35 -4.66
C LEU A 93 -3.98 -6.70 -4.58
N CYS A 94 -3.84 -5.50 -5.12
CA CYS A 94 -2.66 -4.68 -5.01
C CYS A 94 -3.01 -3.30 -4.44
N PHE A 95 -2.15 -2.79 -3.55
CA PHE A 95 -2.11 -1.38 -3.17
C PHE A 95 -0.78 -0.83 -3.68
N GLU A 96 -0.80 -0.26 -4.88
CA GLU A 96 0.36 0.28 -5.58
C GLU A 96 0.50 1.76 -5.22
N THR A 97 1.38 2.07 -4.26
CA THR A 97 1.66 3.44 -3.84
C THR A 97 2.51 4.15 -4.89
N GLN A 98 2.03 5.25 -5.46
CA GLN A 98 2.66 5.93 -6.59
C GLN A 98 2.22 7.40 -6.75
N HIS A 99 2.92 8.12 -7.62
CA HIS A 99 2.43 9.36 -8.21
C HIS A 99 1.22 9.12 -9.12
N PHE A 100 0.52 10.19 -9.49
CA PHE A 100 -0.68 10.06 -10.32
C PHE A 100 -0.36 9.41 -11.67
N THR A 101 -1.20 8.46 -12.08
CA THR A 101 -1.09 7.86 -13.42
C THR A 101 -1.14 8.96 -14.48
N ASP A 102 -0.26 8.86 -15.48
CA ASP A 102 -0.08 9.86 -16.54
C ASP A 102 0.58 11.20 -16.12
N SER A 103 1.09 11.34 -14.89
CA SER A 103 1.84 12.54 -14.44
C SER A 103 2.86 13.14 -15.44
N PRO A 104 3.66 12.37 -16.22
CA PRO A 104 4.56 12.95 -17.23
C PRO A 104 3.86 13.79 -18.31
N ASN A 105 2.60 13.49 -18.62
CA ASN A 105 1.81 14.13 -19.67
C ASN A 105 0.78 15.13 -19.13
N GLN A 106 0.70 15.30 -17.81
CA GLN A 106 -0.32 16.11 -17.12
C GLN A 106 0.36 17.23 -16.30
N PRO A 107 0.65 18.42 -16.90
CA PRO A 107 1.44 19.48 -16.25
C PRO A 107 0.85 20.07 -14.96
N GLY A 108 -0.42 19.79 -14.66
CA GLY A 108 -1.07 20.18 -13.40
C GLY A 108 -0.93 19.17 -12.25
N PHE A 109 -0.32 18.00 -12.50
CA PHE A 109 -0.10 16.97 -11.48
C PHE A 109 1.25 17.18 -10.76
N PRO A 110 1.45 16.57 -9.57
CA PRO A 110 2.77 16.52 -8.94
C PRO A 110 3.83 15.97 -9.91
N SER A 111 4.95 16.69 -10.00
CA SER A 111 6.04 16.36 -10.92
C SER A 111 6.68 15.03 -10.56
N VAL A 112 6.84 14.18 -11.57
CA VAL A 112 7.63 12.93 -11.51
C VAL A 112 9.02 13.08 -12.13
N LYS A 113 9.44 14.31 -12.45
CA LYS A 113 10.77 14.57 -13.01
C LYS A 113 11.81 14.61 -11.91
N LEU A 114 12.83 13.74 -12.01
CA LEU A 114 14.05 13.78 -11.22
C LEU A 114 15.20 14.29 -12.08
N GLU A 115 15.81 15.41 -11.68
CA GLU A 115 16.94 16.03 -12.39
C GLU A 115 18.30 15.46 -11.90
N PRO A 116 19.38 15.56 -12.70
CA PRO A 116 20.71 15.17 -12.27
C PRO A 116 21.13 15.84 -10.95
N GLY A 117 21.59 15.03 -9.99
CA GLY A 117 21.99 15.49 -8.65
C GLY A 117 20.84 15.60 -7.63
N GLN A 118 19.59 15.39 -8.03
CA GLN A 118 18.48 15.23 -7.08
C GLN A 118 18.41 13.77 -6.57
N THR A 119 17.85 13.62 -5.36
CA THR A 119 17.57 12.31 -4.76
C THR A 119 16.06 12.08 -4.70
N TRP A 120 15.59 10.98 -5.27
CA TRP A 120 14.22 10.50 -5.01
C TRP A 120 14.20 9.66 -3.73
N LYS A 121 13.25 9.93 -2.84
CA LYS A 121 12.96 9.09 -1.67
C LYS A 121 11.44 9.04 -1.50
N THR A 122 10.96 7.85 -1.18
CA THR A 122 9.58 7.59 -0.76
C THR A 122 9.58 6.40 0.21
N GLU A 123 8.62 6.33 1.12
CA GLU A 123 8.43 5.25 2.08
C GLU A 123 6.98 4.75 1.99
N THR A 124 6.82 3.43 2.02
CA THR A 124 5.52 2.75 2.18
C THR A 124 5.65 1.70 3.29
N VAL A 125 4.79 1.81 4.30
CA VAL A 125 4.73 0.87 5.42
C VAL A 125 3.47 0.01 5.28
N PHE A 126 3.69 -1.29 5.08
CA PHE A 126 2.66 -2.31 5.25
C PHE A 126 2.66 -2.77 6.72
N TRP A 127 1.55 -2.56 7.41
CA TRP A 127 1.36 -2.99 8.79
C TRP A 127 0.26 -4.04 8.91
N LEU A 128 0.64 -5.16 9.52
CA LEU A 128 -0.25 -6.23 9.92
C LEU A 128 -0.41 -6.10 11.45
N PRO A 129 -1.42 -5.38 11.97
CA PRO A 129 -1.65 -5.32 13.39
C PRO A 129 -2.03 -6.71 13.92
N ASN A 130 -1.56 -7.06 15.13
CA ASN A 130 -2.07 -8.25 15.80
C ASN A 130 -3.59 -8.11 16.00
N PRO A 131 -4.39 -9.15 15.69
CA PRO A 131 -5.81 -9.15 16.01
C PRO A 131 -5.98 -9.01 17.53
N ALA A 132 -6.98 -8.23 17.95
CA ALA A 132 -7.13 -7.76 19.34
C ALA A 132 -7.29 -8.86 20.41
N ASN A 133 -7.47 -10.12 20.00
CA ASN A 133 -7.82 -11.25 20.86
C ASN A 133 -6.73 -12.34 20.95
N GLY A 134 -5.48 -12.06 20.55
CA GLY A 134 -4.35 -12.98 20.76
C GLY A 134 -4.40 -14.30 19.96
N GLN A 135 -5.32 -14.42 19.01
CA GLN A 135 -5.32 -15.52 18.04
C GLN A 135 -4.17 -15.31 17.05
N THR A 136 -3.13 -16.12 17.19
CA THR A 136 -2.07 -16.24 16.18
C THR A 136 -2.64 -16.81 14.88
N ALA A 137 -2.19 -16.27 13.77
CA ALA A 137 -2.62 -16.62 12.41
C ALA A 137 -2.02 -17.94 11.88
#